data_AF-A0A937SIQ1-F1
#
_entry.id   AF-A0A937SIQ1-F1
#
_cell.length_a   1.000
_cell.length_b   1.000
_cell.length_c   1.000
_cell.angle_alpha   90.00
_cell.angle_beta   90.00
_cell.angle_gamma   90.00
#
_symmetry.space_group_name_H-M   'P 1'
#
loop_
_entity.id
_entity.type
_entity.pdbx_description
1 polymer ?
#
loop_
_entity_poly.entity_id
_entity_poly.type
_entity_poly.pdbx_seq_one_letter_code
_entity_poly.pdbx_strand_id
1 'polypeptide(L)'
;MQPMTEYSRGDVVLVGFIFSDETGGKHRPAVIVSADAYHKSRQEVIIAAITSRTEKVLVGDHLIDDWQGAGLLFPSVATGILRTIKQAMIARKLGTMPRPDMQAIEGKLRDALGL
;
A
#
# COMPACT_ATOMS: atom_id res chain seq x y z
N MET A 1 12.74 -3.03 -23.85
CA MET A 1 12.81 -3.62 -22.50
C MET A 1 12.74 -2.45 -21.52
N GLN A 2 11.58 -2.20 -20.91
CA GLN A 2 11.40 -1.07 -19.98
C GLN A 2 12.06 -1.40 -18.63
N PRO A 3 12.51 -0.40 -17.85
CA PRO A 3 13.14 -0.66 -16.57
C PRO A 3 12.12 -1.35 -15.67
N MET A 4 12.52 -2.50 -15.14
CA MET A 4 11.86 -3.12 -13.99
C MET A 4 12.03 -2.13 -12.83
N THR A 5 11.11 -1.18 -12.67
CA THR A 5 11.05 -0.39 -11.45
C THR A 5 10.70 -1.38 -10.34
N GLU A 6 11.74 -1.89 -9.67
CA GLU A 6 11.65 -2.81 -8.55
C GLU A 6 10.89 -2.08 -7.44
N TYR A 7 9.62 -2.40 -7.29
CA TYR A 7 8.84 -1.91 -6.16
C TYR A 7 9.39 -2.52 -4.89
N SER A 8 9.57 -1.71 -3.85
CA SER A 8 10.17 -2.14 -2.58
C SER A 8 9.17 -2.04 -1.44
N ARG A 9 9.45 -2.73 -0.33
CA ARG A 9 8.68 -2.56 0.90
C ARG A 9 8.64 -1.09 1.34
N GLY A 10 7.46 -0.59 1.71
CA GLY A 10 7.24 0.79 2.12
C GLY A 10 6.95 1.75 0.97
N ASP A 11 7.07 1.32 -0.29
CA ASP A 11 6.64 2.15 -1.41
C ASP A 11 5.14 2.41 -1.33
N VAL A 12 4.78 3.70 -1.46
CA VAL A 12 3.40 4.14 -1.63
C VAL A 12 3.13 4.20 -3.12
N VAL A 13 2.15 3.43 -3.58
CA VAL A 13 1.90 3.19 -4.99
C VAL A 13 0.45 3.46 -5.36
N LEU A 14 0.22 3.88 -6.60
CA LEU A 14 -1.12 4.01 -7.15
C LEU A 14 -1.48 2.72 -7.91
N VAL A 15 -2.49 2.01 -7.43
CA VAL A 15 -2.92 0.73 -8.02
C VAL A 15 -4.17 0.95 -8.84
N GLY A 16 -4.18 0.46 -10.08
CA GLY A 16 -5.37 0.44 -10.93
C GLY A 16 -6.23 -0.77 -10.62
N PHE A 17 -7.44 -0.55 -10.11
CA PHE A 17 -8.46 -1.59 -10.02
C PHE A 17 -9.45 -1.41 -11.16
N ILE A 18 -9.42 -2.30 -12.14
CA ILE A 18 -10.51 -2.47 -13.10
C ILE A 18 -11.64 -3.17 -12.36
N PHE A 19 -12.84 -2.59 -12.38
CA PHE A 19 -14.00 -3.27 -11.81
C PHE A 19 -14.31 -4.53 -12.63
N SER A 20 -14.86 -5.56 -11.99
CA SER A 20 -15.16 -6.85 -12.63
C SER A 20 -16.18 -6.78 -13.77
N ASP A 21 -16.87 -5.65 -13.93
CA ASP A 21 -17.81 -5.35 -15.00
C ASP A 21 -17.20 -4.49 -16.14
N GLU A 22 -15.89 -4.21 -16.09
CA GLU A 22 -15.13 -3.42 -17.08
C GLU A 22 -15.67 -1.99 -17.34
N THR A 23 -16.64 -1.50 -16.55
CA THR A 23 -17.29 -0.19 -16.76
C THR A 23 -16.45 1.00 -16.28
N GLY A 24 -15.28 0.74 -15.69
CA GLY A 24 -14.32 1.76 -15.30
C GLY A 24 -13.20 1.22 -14.42
N GLY A 25 -12.30 2.11 -14.01
CA GLY A 25 -11.24 1.81 -13.06
C GLY A 25 -11.15 2.85 -11.96
N LYS A 26 -10.94 2.43 -10.72
CA LYS A 26 -10.55 3.35 -9.63
C LYS A 26 -9.09 3.14 -9.29
N HIS A 27 -8.33 4.22 -9.44
CA HIS A 27 -6.97 4.30 -8.93
C HIS A 27 -7.01 4.58 -7.43
N ARG A 28 -6.37 3.74 -6.63
CA ARG A 28 -6.28 3.93 -5.18
C ARG A 28 -4.85 3.82 -4.70
N PRO A 29 -4.41 4.72 -3.79
CA PRO A 29 -3.13 4.55 -3.13
C PRO A 29 -3.11 3.28 -2.27
N ALA A 30 -1.93 2.67 -2.17
CA ALA A 30 -1.65 1.54 -1.31
C ALA A 30 -0.18 1.59 -0.88
N VAL A 31 0.16 0.96 0.24
CA VAL A 31 1.57 0.77 0.67
C VAL A 31 1.96 -0.69 0.50
N ILE A 32 3.15 -0.95 -0.04
CA ILE A 32 3.69 -2.31 -0.15
C ILE A 32 4.23 -2.75 1.21
N VAL A 33 3.73 -3.88 1.71
CA VAL A 33 4.07 -4.40 3.05
C VAL A 33 4.91 -5.68 3.00
N SER A 34 4.81 -6.43 1.91
CA SER A 34 5.69 -7.58 1.63
C SER A 34 7.16 -7.18 1.51
N ALA A 35 8.06 -8.05 1.95
CA ALA A 35 9.51 -7.86 1.88
C ALA A 35 10.07 -8.06 0.46
N ASP A 36 11.21 -7.44 0.16
CA ASP A 36 11.84 -7.50 -1.16
C ASP A 36 12.20 -8.94 -1.59
N ALA A 37 12.51 -9.82 -0.64
CA ALA A 37 12.72 -11.25 -0.91
C ALA A 37 11.47 -11.92 -1.50
N TYR A 38 10.27 -11.49 -1.10
CA TYR A 38 9.01 -11.95 -1.70
C TYR A 38 8.94 -11.54 -3.17
N HIS A 39 9.23 -10.26 -3.48
CA HIS A 39 9.17 -9.69 -4.84
C HIS A 39 10.17 -10.31 -5.80
N LYS A 40 11.34 -10.75 -5.33
CA LYS A 40 12.35 -11.41 -6.18
C LYS A 40 11.93 -12.82 -6.60
N SER A 41 11.14 -13.49 -5.75
CA SER A 41 10.64 -14.84 -6.02
C SER A 41 9.29 -14.87 -6.74
N ARG A 42 8.60 -13.72 -6.85
CA ARG A 42 7.21 -13.61 -7.30
C ARG A 42 6.97 -12.32 -8.08
N GLN A 43 6.12 -12.37 -9.09
CA GLN A 43 5.70 -11.16 -9.81
C GLN A 43 4.62 -10.36 -9.06
N GLU A 44 4.29 -10.79 -7.84
CA GLU A 44 3.30 -10.18 -6.96
C GLU A 44 3.92 -9.42 -5.80
N VAL A 45 3.15 -8.48 -5.27
CA VAL A 45 3.41 -7.79 -4.00
C VAL A 45 2.18 -7.89 -3.11
N ILE A 46 2.40 -7.89 -1.79
CA ILE A 46 1.33 -7.72 -0.80
C ILE A 46 1.27 -6.25 -0.43
N ILE A 47 0.09 -5.66 -0.58
CA ILE A 47 -0.20 -4.26 -0.28
C ILE A 47 -1.23 -4.14 0.84
N ALA A 48 -1.16 -3.05 1.60
CA ALA A 48 -2.24 -2.55 2.44
C ALA A 48 -2.91 -1.36 1.74
N ALA A 49 -4.25 -1.37 1.66
CA ALA A 49 -4.98 -0.29 1.01
C ALA A 49 -4.89 1.01 1.84
N ILE A 50 -4.84 2.17 1.18
CA ILE A 50 -4.86 3.48 1.83
C ILE A 50 -6.21 4.17 1.57
N THR A 51 -6.78 4.79 2.60
CA THR A 51 -8.04 5.55 2.52
C THR A 51 -7.87 6.95 3.11
N SER A 52 -8.49 7.97 2.51
CA SER A 52 -8.56 9.32 3.08
C SER A 52 -9.67 9.49 4.12
N ARG A 53 -10.43 8.42 4.41
CA ARG A 53 -11.46 8.45 5.46
C ARG A 53 -10.80 8.20 6.82
N THR A 54 -10.34 9.27 7.45
CA THR A 54 -9.58 9.24 8.71
C THR A 54 -10.45 9.09 9.97
N GLU A 55 -11.76 9.27 9.87
CA GLU A 55 -12.66 9.29 11.04
C GLU A 55 -12.94 7.92 11.68
N LYS A 56 -12.55 6.83 11.01
CA LYS A 56 -12.74 5.46 11.51
C LYS A 56 -11.46 4.67 11.32
N VAL A 57 -10.74 4.46 12.41
CA VAL A 57 -9.52 3.64 12.49
C VAL A 57 -9.89 2.32 13.17
N LEU A 58 -9.74 1.21 12.45
CA LEU A 58 -10.04 -0.14 12.91
C LEU A 58 -8.79 -0.87 13.42
N VAL A 59 -8.96 -2.07 13.97
CA VAL A 59 -7.84 -2.96 14.29
C VAL A 59 -7.07 -3.25 13.00
N GLY A 60 -5.74 -3.11 13.06
CA GLY A 60 -4.87 -3.24 11.89
C GLY A 60 -4.68 -1.95 11.09
N ASP A 61 -5.45 -0.91 11.36
CA ASP A 61 -5.31 0.38 10.71
C ASP A 61 -4.27 1.26 11.44
N HIS A 62 -3.59 2.11 10.67
CA HIS A 62 -2.69 3.15 11.17
C HIS A 62 -3.02 4.49 10.52
N LEU A 63 -3.26 5.53 11.33
CA LEU A 63 -3.38 6.90 10.87
C LEU A 63 -1.99 7.40 10.49
N ILE A 64 -1.79 7.76 9.23
CA ILE A 64 -0.47 8.15 8.72
C ILE A 64 -0.17 9.58 9.18
N ASP A 65 0.89 9.73 9.99
CA ASP A 65 1.28 11.00 10.58
C ASP A 65 1.88 11.93 9.52
N ASP A 66 2.86 11.45 8.74
CA ASP A 66 3.50 12.22 7.67
C ASP A 66 3.04 11.75 6.28
N TRP A 67 1.74 11.96 6.02
CA TRP A 67 1.11 11.62 4.74
C TRP A 67 1.70 12.42 3.57
N GLN A 68 2.21 13.63 3.81
CA GLN A 68 2.86 14.46 2.79
C GLN A 68 4.21 13.86 2.39
N GLY A 69 5.04 13.46 3.36
CA GLY A 69 6.29 12.73 3.12
C GLY A 69 6.06 11.37 2.44
N ALA A 70 4.91 10.74 2.69
CA ALA A 70 4.47 9.54 1.99
C ALA A 70 4.02 9.77 0.52
N GLY A 71 3.92 11.02 0.07
CA GLY A 71 3.47 11.38 -1.28
C GLY A 71 1.94 11.31 -1.48
N LEU A 72 1.18 11.33 -0.39
CA LEU A 72 -0.29 11.36 -0.44
C LEU A 72 -0.78 12.81 -0.56
N LEU A 73 -1.97 13.00 -1.14
CA LEU A 73 -2.55 14.33 -1.34
C LEU A 73 -3.37 14.83 -0.13
N PHE A 74 -3.80 13.93 0.74
CA PHE A 74 -4.67 14.21 1.87
C PHE A 74 -4.27 13.37 3.09
N PRO A 75 -4.63 13.80 4.31
CA PRO A 75 -4.58 12.94 5.49
C PRO A 75 -5.23 11.59 5.21
N SER A 76 -4.57 10.51 5.63
CA SER A 76 -4.90 9.16 5.18
C SER A 76 -4.60 8.12 6.25
N VAL A 77 -5.26 6.96 6.12
CA VAL A 77 -5.09 5.78 6.96
C VAL A 77 -4.58 4.64 6.08
N ALA A 78 -3.51 3.98 6.50
CA ALA A 78 -3.12 2.67 5.98
C ALA A 78 -3.99 1.62 6.68
N THR A 79 -4.74 0.84 5.91
CA THR A 79 -5.74 -0.08 6.46
C THR A 79 -5.18 -1.48 6.69
N GLY A 80 -5.82 -2.25 7.58
CA GLY A 80 -5.61 -3.69 7.71
C GLY A 80 -6.12 -4.52 6.51
N ILE A 81 -6.66 -3.88 5.47
CA ILE A 81 -7.17 -4.57 4.27
C ILE A 81 -5.98 -4.88 3.35
N LEU A 82 -5.51 -6.12 3.44
CA LEU A 82 -4.40 -6.63 2.63
C LEU A 82 -4.89 -7.23 1.31
N ARG A 83 -4.10 -7.04 0.25
CA ARG A 83 -4.29 -7.71 -1.04
C ARG A 83 -2.95 -8.11 -1.64
N THR A 84 -2.93 -9.27 -2.30
CA THR A 84 -1.83 -9.64 -3.18
C THR A 84 -2.19 -9.20 -4.60
N ILE A 85 -1.30 -8.45 -5.26
CA ILE A 85 -1.51 -7.95 -6.63
C ILE A 85 -0.30 -8.25 -7.49
N LYS A 86 -0.49 -8.36 -8.80
CA LYS A 86 0.63 -8.38 -9.75
C LYS A 86 1.27 -7.00 -9.80
N GLN A 87 2.59 -6.93 -9.89
CA GLN A 87 3.32 -5.66 -10.03
C GLN A 87 2.85 -4.84 -11.25
N ALA A 88 2.39 -5.51 -12.31
CA ALA A 88 1.82 -4.87 -13.49
C ALA A 88 0.50 -4.10 -13.24
N MET A 89 -0.18 -4.33 -12.11
CA MET A 89 -1.36 -3.55 -11.70
C MET A 89 -1.00 -2.19 -11.07
N ILE A 90 0.28 -1.98 -10.77
CA ILE A 90 0.75 -0.73 -10.21
C ILE A 90 0.98 0.26 -11.35
N ALA A 91 0.22 1.35 -11.34
CA ALA A 91 0.30 2.39 -12.35
C ALA A 91 1.56 3.26 -12.18
N ARG A 92 1.91 3.61 -10.94
CA ARG A 92 3.14 4.34 -10.58
C ARG A 92 3.40 4.35 -9.08
N LYS A 93 4.65 4.63 -8.70
CA LYS A 93 5.01 5.05 -7.33
C LYS A 93 4.57 6.50 -7.08
N LEU A 94 4.01 6.76 -5.91
CA LEU A 94 3.61 8.08 -5.41
C LEU A 94 4.67 8.65 -4.46
N GLY A 95 5.27 7.80 -3.63
CA GLY A 95 6.24 8.19 -2.62
C GLY A 95 6.74 6.97 -1.85
N THR A 96 7.40 7.22 -0.72
CA THR A 96 7.88 6.17 0.19
C THR A 96 7.34 6.49 1.57
N MET A 97 6.77 5.49 2.25
CA MET A 97 6.21 5.68 3.59
C MET A 97 7.33 6.11 4.56
N PRO A 98 7.14 7.19 5.34
CA PRO A 98 8.05 7.57 6.40
C PRO A 98 8.32 6.41 7.35
N ARG A 99 9.57 6.28 7.80
CA ARG A 99 10.00 5.14 8.63
C ARG A 99 9.14 4.95 9.90
N PRO A 100 8.81 6.00 10.67
CA PRO A 100 7.95 5.84 11.85
C PRO A 100 6.57 5.28 11.51
N ASP A 101 5.92 5.81 10.47
CA ASP A 101 4.63 5.31 9.98
C ASP A 101 4.73 3.86 9.51
N MET A 102 5.78 3.51 8.77
CA MET A 102 5.98 2.15 8.29
C MET A 102 6.16 1.14 9.44
N GLN A 103 6.86 1.53 10.51
CA GLN A 103 7.01 0.70 11.70
C GLN A 103 5.69 0.54 12.47
N ALA A 104 4.90 1.60 12.56
CA ALA A 104 3.58 1.55 13.19
C ALA A 104 2.62 0.65 12.40
N ILE A 105 2.58 0.79 11.07
CA ILE A 105 1.82 -0.09 10.16
C ILE A 105 2.22 -1.55 10.37
N GLU A 106 3.52 -1.85 10.46
CA GLU A 106 4.00 -3.21 10.71
C GLU A 106 3.48 -3.77 12.04
N GLY A 107 3.52 -2.98 13.12
CA GLY A 107 2.96 -3.35 14.41
C GLY A 107 1.46 -3.63 14.33
N LYS A 108 0.69 -2.73 13.71
CA LYS A 108 -0.76 -2.89 13.54
C LYS A 108 -1.12 -4.13 12.72
N LEU A 109 -0.38 -4.40 11.67
CA LEU A 109 -0.60 -5.60 10.86
C LEU A 109 -0.23 -6.88 11.60
N ARG A 110 0.80 -6.87 12.46
CA ARG A 110 1.07 -8.01 13.36
C ARG A 110 -0.10 -8.28 14.29
N ASP A 111 -0.62 -7.24 14.94
CA ASP A 111 -1.81 -7.36 15.81
C ASP A 111 -3.00 -7.97 15.05
N ALA A 112 -3.27 -7.47 13.84
CA ALA A 112 -4.37 -7.94 13.00
C ALA A 112 -4.20 -9.37 12.49
N LEU A 113 -2.96 -9.82 12.30
CA LEU A 113 -2.61 -11.17 11.84
C LEU A 113 -2.36 -12.16 12.98
N GLY A 114 -2.37 -11.70 14.25
CA GLY A 114 -2.08 -12.52 15.43
C GLY A 114 -0.61 -12.96 15.51
N LEU A 115 0.32 -12.08 15.13
CA LEU A 115 1.77 -12.33 15.08
C LEU A 115 2.57 -11.55 16.13
#